data_AF-X1PF17-F1
#
_entry.id   AF-X1PF17-F1
#
_cell.length_a   1.000
_cell.length_b   1.000
_cell.length_c   1.000
_cell.angle_alpha   90.00
_cell.angle_beta   90.00
_cell.angle_gamma   90.00
#
_symmetry.space_group_name_H-M   'P 1'
#
loop_
_entity.id
_entity.type
_entity.pdbx_description
1 polymer ?
#
loop_
_entity_poly.entity_id
_entity_poly.type
_entity_poly.pdbx_seq_one_letter_code
_entity_poly.pdbx_strand_id
1 'polypeptide(L)'
;GGNYTSPASIGFPLLTPWVMVKAVTSGETYERNPYYFKVDAEGNQLPYIDNIRDDLVSDVKISTLKVLAGEVDFLCEDASMADAALYKENEQEGGYRTLLLVSTDPVAVLLNLTHTDPVWREVVRDVRFRKALSLGMKRADIIDAVYLGFAESPTTLPGAYDPTQANQLLDEMGMDKRDKDGWRLGPDGNTFVIPFDQAAAMADWIPATELVVESFKALGIKTTMKPLSYGLMSEMREANELKATVVDT
;
A
#
# COMPACT_ATOMS: atom_id res chain seq x y z
N GLY A 1 18.23 -5.63 -3.88
CA GLY A 1 19.09 -4.52 -3.43
C GLY A 1 19.55 -4.81 -2.02
N GLY A 2 20.76 -4.39 -1.63
CA GLY A 2 21.21 -4.53 -0.24
C GLY A 2 20.32 -3.72 0.68
N ASN A 3 19.90 -4.29 1.81
CA ASN A 3 19.06 -3.62 2.79
C ASN A 3 19.92 -2.69 3.65
N TYR A 4 20.31 -1.54 3.10
CA TYR A 4 21.24 -0.59 3.74
C TYR A 4 20.63 0.13 4.96
N THR A 5 19.33 -0.03 5.18
CA THR A 5 18.59 0.39 6.38
C THR A 5 18.43 -0.76 7.40
N SER A 6 19.10 -1.90 7.20
CA SER A 6 19.15 -2.94 8.22
C SER A 6 20.15 -2.56 9.33
N PRO A 7 19.84 -2.82 10.62
CA PRO A 7 20.81 -2.69 11.71
C PRO A 7 22.11 -3.49 11.50
N ALA A 8 22.05 -4.58 10.73
CA ALA A 8 23.23 -5.37 10.38
C ALA A 8 24.22 -4.63 9.46
N SER A 9 23.79 -3.53 8.84
CA SER A 9 24.60 -2.71 7.93
C SER A 9 25.42 -1.63 8.65
N ILE A 10 25.30 -1.48 9.97
CA ILE A 10 26.08 -0.51 10.74
C ILE A 10 27.58 -0.81 10.57
N GLY A 11 28.34 0.20 10.14
CA GLY A 11 29.77 0.09 9.87
C GLY A 11 30.15 -0.41 8.47
N PHE A 12 29.17 -0.75 7.61
CA PHE A 12 29.47 -1.10 6.22
C PHE A 12 29.88 0.15 5.42
N PRO A 13 30.80 0.02 4.44
CA PRO A 13 31.08 1.10 3.50
C PRO A 13 29.85 1.38 2.62
N LEU A 14 29.38 2.62 2.63
CA LEU A 14 28.20 3.06 1.87
C LEU A 14 28.53 4.27 1.00
N LEU A 15 27.83 4.37 -0.13
CA LEU A 15 27.88 5.53 -1.04
C LEU A 15 26.70 6.50 -0.80
N THR A 16 25.88 6.26 0.22
CA THR A 16 24.73 7.10 0.59
C THR A 16 25.16 8.38 1.30
N PRO A 17 24.34 9.46 1.25
CA PRO A 17 24.65 10.74 1.91
C PRO A 17 24.67 10.66 3.43
N TRP A 18 23.87 9.77 4.03
CA TRP A 18 23.90 9.45 5.45
C TRP A 18 24.17 7.96 5.65
N VAL A 19 24.75 7.62 6.80
CA VAL A 19 25.05 6.25 7.24
C VAL A 19 24.37 5.99 8.58
N MET A 20 23.76 4.81 8.73
CA MET A 20 23.17 4.40 10.00
C MET A 20 24.28 4.19 11.04
N VAL A 21 24.16 4.86 12.18
CA VAL A 21 25.10 4.74 13.29
C VAL A 21 24.49 4.04 14.50
N LYS A 22 23.16 4.04 14.60
CA LYS A 22 22.43 3.42 15.71
C LYS A 22 21.04 2.95 15.26
N ALA A 23 20.65 1.76 15.71
CA ALA A 23 19.29 1.27 15.62
C ALA A 23 18.88 0.68 16.97
N VAL A 24 17.70 1.07 17.45
CA VAL A 24 17.08 0.57 18.68
C VAL A 24 15.61 0.27 18.40
N THR A 25 14.92 -0.36 19.35
CA THR A 25 13.49 -0.71 19.18
C THR A 25 12.57 0.50 18.97
N SER A 26 13.01 1.71 19.34
CA SER A 26 12.23 2.94 19.19
C SER A 26 12.59 3.76 17.95
N GLY A 27 13.48 3.24 17.07
CA GLY A 27 13.90 3.97 15.87
C GLY A 27 15.40 3.94 15.61
N GLU A 28 15.82 4.79 14.70
CA GLU A 28 17.13 4.75 14.06
C GLU A 28 17.77 6.14 14.01
N THR A 29 19.09 6.18 13.97
CA THR A 29 19.86 7.43 13.84
C THR A 29 20.92 7.27 12.77
N TYR A 30 20.99 8.29 11.92
CA TYR A 30 21.92 8.37 10.82
C TYR A 30 22.76 9.64 10.92
N GLU A 31 24.03 9.53 10.57
CA GLU A 31 24.98 10.64 10.50
C GLU A 31 25.42 10.87 9.05
N ARG A 32 25.84 12.09 8.71
CA ARG A 32 26.37 12.38 7.38
C ARG A 32 27.56 11.47 7.06
N ASN A 33 27.65 11.03 5.81
CA ASN A 33 28.78 10.26 5.32
C ASN A 33 29.95 11.21 5.01
N PRO A 34 31.08 11.16 5.77
CA PRO A 34 32.22 12.04 5.53
C PRO A 34 32.91 11.78 4.18
N TYR A 35 32.63 10.64 3.54
CA TYR A 35 33.15 10.25 2.23
C TYR A 35 32.11 10.43 1.11
N TYR A 36 30.98 11.12 1.35
CA TYR A 36 30.02 11.36 0.28
C TYR A 36 30.63 12.26 -0.80
N PHE A 37 30.49 11.82 -2.05
CA PHE A 37 31.27 12.34 -3.17
C PHE A 37 30.61 13.50 -3.92
N LYS A 38 29.40 13.90 -3.52
CA LYS A 38 28.67 14.99 -4.18
C LYS A 38 28.95 16.32 -3.46
N VAL A 39 29.18 17.36 -4.26
CA VAL A 39 29.35 18.74 -3.82
C VAL A 39 28.32 19.63 -4.51
N ASP A 40 27.99 20.75 -3.89
CA ASP A 40 27.22 21.81 -4.55
C ASP A 40 28.11 22.65 -5.50
N ALA A 41 27.51 23.69 -6.10
CA ALA A 41 28.22 24.58 -7.02
C ALA A 41 29.32 25.44 -6.36
N GLU A 42 29.27 25.62 -5.04
CA GLU A 42 30.23 26.40 -4.25
C GLU A 42 31.36 25.52 -3.68
N GLY A 43 31.26 24.20 -3.85
CA GLY A 43 32.23 23.22 -3.36
C GLY A 43 31.94 22.70 -1.96
N ASN A 44 30.76 22.98 -1.38
CA ASN A 44 30.38 22.41 -0.10
C ASN A 44 30.04 20.93 -0.28
N GLN A 45 30.68 20.06 0.51
CA GLN A 45 30.38 18.63 0.51
C GLN A 45 29.00 18.38 1.09
N LEU A 46 28.16 17.67 0.33
CA LEU A 46 26.81 17.26 0.74
C LEU A 46 26.86 16.04 1.69
N PRO A 47 25.77 15.74 2.42
CA PRO A 47 24.53 16.52 2.59
C PRO A 47 24.70 17.77 3.47
N TYR A 48 23.74 18.71 3.40
CA TYR A 48 23.67 19.85 4.31
C TYR A 48 23.19 19.48 5.71
N ILE A 49 22.28 18.51 5.81
CA ILE A 49 21.77 18.02 7.10
C ILE A 49 22.79 17.03 7.66
N ASP A 50 23.25 17.27 8.90
CA ASP A 50 24.27 16.43 9.52
C ASP A 50 23.73 15.11 10.09
N ASN A 51 22.50 15.13 10.61
CA ASN A 51 21.91 13.99 11.32
C ASN A 51 20.45 13.79 10.92
N ILE A 52 20.02 12.53 10.85
CA ILE A 52 18.62 12.15 10.71
C ILE A 52 18.25 11.25 11.90
N ARG A 53 17.14 11.56 12.56
CA ARG A 53 16.49 10.69 13.53
C ARG A 53 15.18 10.21 12.92
N ASP A 54 15.00 8.91 12.86
CA ASP A 54 13.75 8.28 12.48
C ASP A 54 13.16 7.60 13.71
N ASP A 55 11.96 8.02 14.13
CA ASP A 55 11.29 7.54 15.34
C ASP A 55 10.25 6.48 14.95
N LEU A 56 10.45 5.24 15.40
CA LEU A 56 9.46 4.18 15.17
C LEU A 56 8.29 4.35 16.14
N VAL A 57 7.10 4.61 15.58
CA VAL A 57 5.85 4.74 16.33
C VAL A 57 4.99 3.47 16.23
N SER A 58 4.07 3.29 17.17
CA SER A 58 3.20 2.10 17.21
C SER A 58 2.00 2.17 16.26
N ASP A 59 1.64 3.36 15.77
CA ASP A 59 0.52 3.59 14.84
C ASP A 59 0.67 4.98 14.17
N VAL A 60 0.19 5.10 12.93
CA VAL A 60 0.25 6.30 12.09
C VAL A 60 -0.35 7.55 12.78
N LYS A 61 -1.35 7.39 13.64
CA LYS A 61 -1.94 8.53 14.38
C LYS A 61 -0.94 9.22 15.29
N ILE A 62 0.07 8.51 15.78
CA ILE A 62 1.13 9.10 16.60
C ILE A 62 2.03 9.99 15.74
N SER A 63 2.31 9.59 14.49
CA SER A 63 3.02 10.43 13.51
C SER A 63 2.26 11.74 13.29
N THR A 64 0.94 11.68 13.06
CA THR A 64 0.07 12.88 12.94
C THR A 64 0.22 13.80 14.16
N LEU A 65 0.08 13.27 15.39
CA LEU A 65 0.18 14.08 16.61
C LEU A 65 1.56 14.76 16.77
N LYS A 66 2.65 14.07 16.42
CA LYS A 66 4.01 14.62 16.47
C LYS A 66 4.22 15.74 15.45
N VAL A 67 3.65 15.63 14.25
CA VAL A 67 3.65 16.71 13.26
C VAL A 67 2.92 17.94 13.81
N LEU A 68 1.73 17.77 14.36
CA LEU A 68 0.96 18.89 14.94
C LEU A 68 1.70 19.58 16.09
N ALA A 69 2.47 18.82 16.88
CA ALA A 69 3.32 19.34 17.95
C ALA A 69 4.63 20.01 17.46
N GLY A 70 4.92 20.01 16.16
CA GLY A 70 6.16 20.55 15.59
C GLY A 70 7.39 19.70 15.89
N GLU A 71 7.23 18.41 16.20
CA GLU A 71 8.33 17.50 16.52
C GLU A 71 8.94 16.81 15.27
N VAL A 72 8.40 17.07 14.07
CA VAL A 72 8.75 16.38 12.82
C VAL A 72 9.12 17.38 11.74
N ASP A 73 10.34 17.27 11.21
CA ASP A 73 10.83 18.12 10.12
C ASP A 73 10.32 17.68 8.74
N PHE A 74 10.02 16.39 8.58
CA PHE A 74 9.57 15.79 7.32
C PHE A 74 8.69 14.55 7.58
N LEU A 75 7.50 14.53 6.98
CA LEU A 75 6.63 13.36 6.93
C LEU A 75 6.02 13.27 5.53
N CYS A 76 6.03 12.08 4.94
CA CYS A 76 5.39 11.83 3.65
C CYS A 76 4.67 10.48 3.62
N GLU A 77 5.32 9.41 4.08
CA GLU A 77 4.80 8.04 3.99
C GLU A 77 3.56 7.83 4.88
N ASP A 78 3.63 8.24 6.14
CA ASP A 78 2.52 8.17 7.10
C ASP A 78 1.47 9.30 6.92
N ALA A 79 1.72 10.27 6.03
CA ALA A 79 0.84 11.41 5.86
C ALA A 79 -0.44 10.99 5.11
N SER A 80 -1.60 11.10 5.77
CA SER A 80 -2.88 10.72 5.19
C SER A 80 -3.63 11.90 4.57
N MET A 81 -4.28 11.66 3.43
CA MET A 81 -5.23 12.61 2.84
C MET A 81 -6.42 12.93 3.75
N ALA A 82 -6.82 11.98 4.61
CA ALA A 82 -7.90 12.19 5.58
C ALA A 82 -7.55 13.30 6.62
N ASP A 83 -6.26 13.46 6.91
CA ASP A 83 -5.75 14.46 7.86
C ASP A 83 -5.29 15.75 7.16
N ALA A 84 -5.42 15.88 5.83
CA ALA A 84 -4.89 17.02 5.07
C ALA A 84 -5.41 18.38 5.57
N ALA A 85 -6.71 18.46 5.91
CA ALA A 85 -7.29 19.68 6.48
C ALA A 85 -6.72 19.99 7.87
N LEU A 86 -6.57 18.96 8.71
CA LEU A 86 -6.00 19.08 10.05
C LEU A 86 -4.55 19.58 9.99
N TYR A 87 -3.73 19.02 9.10
CA TYR A 87 -2.38 19.52 8.87
C TYR A 87 -2.41 20.98 8.40
N LYS A 88 -3.30 21.32 7.47
CA LYS A 88 -3.38 22.68 6.93
C LYS A 88 -3.76 23.71 7.98
N GLU A 89 -4.71 23.40 8.85
CA GLU A 89 -5.19 24.28 9.93
C GLU A 89 -4.12 24.54 10.99
N ASN A 90 -3.18 23.60 11.19
CA ASN A 90 -2.15 23.67 12.23
C ASN A 90 -0.74 24.07 11.73
N GLU A 91 -0.59 24.43 10.44
CA GLU A 91 0.72 24.82 9.86
C GLU A 91 1.43 25.92 10.65
N GLN A 92 0.67 26.94 11.09
CA GLN A 92 1.23 28.08 11.83
C GLN A 92 1.67 27.69 13.24
N GLU A 93 0.88 26.89 13.96
CA GLU A 93 1.15 26.50 15.34
C GLU A 93 2.27 25.44 15.40
N GLY A 94 2.26 24.47 14.50
CA GLY A 94 3.28 23.42 14.41
C GLY A 94 4.56 23.83 13.67
N GLY A 95 4.58 25.00 13.01
CA GLY A 95 5.78 25.52 12.35
C GLY A 95 6.20 24.76 11.08
N TYR A 96 5.24 24.17 10.36
CA TYR A 96 5.48 23.39 9.13
C TYR A 96 4.63 23.91 7.96
N ARG A 97 4.80 23.29 6.78
CA ARG A 97 3.91 23.50 5.62
C ARG A 97 3.43 22.16 5.08
N THR A 98 2.17 22.13 4.66
CA THR A 98 1.53 20.98 4.03
C THR A 98 1.63 21.13 2.52
N LEU A 99 2.15 20.10 1.85
CA LEU A 99 2.25 20.05 0.39
C LEU A 99 1.40 18.88 -0.12
N LEU A 100 0.48 19.18 -1.05
CA LEU A 100 -0.20 18.12 -1.81
C LEU A 100 0.74 17.66 -2.91
N LEU A 101 1.23 16.44 -2.78
CA LEU A 101 2.09 15.79 -3.76
C LEU A 101 1.29 14.79 -4.57
N VAL A 102 1.67 14.61 -5.84
CA VAL A 102 1.08 13.56 -6.67
C VAL A 102 1.80 12.25 -6.33
N SER A 103 1.04 11.28 -5.83
CA SER A 103 1.50 9.90 -5.70
C SER A 103 1.16 9.11 -6.95
N THR A 104 2.03 8.17 -7.32
CA THR A 104 1.75 7.16 -8.34
C THR A 104 1.28 5.89 -7.63
N ASP A 105 0.09 5.40 -7.98
CA ASP A 105 -0.48 4.13 -7.51
C ASP A 105 -0.52 3.95 -5.97
N PRO A 106 -1.25 4.83 -5.24
CA PRO A 106 -1.28 4.81 -3.77
C PRO A 106 -1.87 3.52 -3.18
N VAL A 107 -2.73 2.81 -3.94
CA VAL A 107 -3.19 1.46 -3.62
C VAL A 107 -3.45 0.65 -4.88
N ALA A 108 -3.06 -0.63 -4.84
CA ALA A 108 -3.33 -1.61 -5.87
C ALA A 108 -3.74 -2.96 -5.25
N VAL A 109 -4.67 -3.64 -5.93
CA VAL A 109 -5.02 -5.03 -5.59
C VAL A 109 -3.93 -5.95 -6.13
N LEU A 110 -3.22 -6.64 -5.25
CA LEU A 110 -2.24 -7.65 -5.61
C LEU A 110 -2.83 -9.05 -5.43
N LEU A 111 -2.77 -9.85 -6.49
CA LEU A 111 -3.15 -11.27 -6.48
C LEU A 111 -1.89 -12.13 -6.58
N ASN A 112 -1.74 -13.09 -5.69
CA ASN A 112 -0.61 -14.02 -5.76
C ASN A 112 -0.78 -15.02 -6.91
N LEU A 113 -0.10 -14.75 -8.02
CA LEU A 113 -0.12 -15.60 -9.21
C LEU A 113 0.68 -16.91 -9.04
N THR A 114 1.42 -17.08 -7.95
CA THR A 114 2.31 -18.22 -7.68
C THR A 114 1.94 -18.99 -6.42
N HIS A 115 0.80 -18.68 -5.80
CA HIS A 115 0.31 -19.36 -4.60
C HIS A 115 0.23 -20.89 -4.81
N THR A 116 0.43 -21.70 -3.77
CA THR A 116 0.55 -23.17 -3.88
C THR A 116 -0.76 -23.88 -4.28
N ASP A 117 -1.91 -23.27 -3.96
CA ASP A 117 -3.25 -23.71 -4.37
C ASP A 117 -3.44 -23.69 -5.92
N PRO A 118 -3.64 -24.86 -6.57
CA PRO A 118 -3.78 -24.95 -8.01
C PRO A 118 -5.08 -24.30 -8.53
N VAL A 119 -6.19 -24.40 -7.79
CA VAL A 119 -7.49 -23.82 -8.17
C VAL A 119 -7.41 -22.30 -8.19
N TRP A 120 -6.79 -21.73 -7.14
CA TRP A 120 -6.50 -20.31 -7.09
C TRP A 120 -5.68 -19.84 -8.29
N ARG A 121 -4.54 -20.51 -8.56
CA ARG A 121 -3.65 -20.14 -9.68
C ARG A 121 -4.34 -20.21 -11.03
N GLU A 122 -5.15 -21.23 -11.27
CA GLU A 122 -5.90 -21.38 -12.52
C GLU A 122 -6.78 -20.15 -12.77
N VAL A 123 -7.53 -19.71 -11.76
CA VAL A 123 -8.43 -18.55 -11.86
C VAL A 123 -7.65 -17.24 -11.99
N VAL A 124 -6.71 -16.94 -11.08
CA VAL A 124 -6.07 -15.61 -11.05
C VAL A 124 -5.06 -15.38 -12.17
N ARG A 125 -4.51 -16.44 -12.77
CA ARG A 125 -3.63 -16.34 -13.95
C ARG A 125 -4.40 -16.05 -15.23
N ASP A 126 -5.69 -16.37 -15.30
CA ASP A 126 -6.52 -15.96 -16.44
C ASP A 126 -6.61 -14.43 -16.49
N VAL A 127 -6.22 -13.86 -17.63
CA VAL A 127 -6.27 -12.41 -17.86
C VAL A 127 -7.71 -11.89 -17.80
N ARG A 128 -8.70 -12.70 -18.19
CA ARG A 128 -10.13 -12.34 -18.15
C ARG A 128 -10.58 -12.11 -16.72
N PHE A 129 -10.12 -12.92 -15.77
CA PHE A 129 -10.41 -12.74 -14.35
C PHE A 129 -9.91 -11.37 -13.85
N ARG A 130 -8.64 -11.04 -14.11
CA ARG A 130 -8.06 -9.77 -13.67
C ARG A 130 -8.70 -8.55 -14.35
N LYS A 131 -9.07 -8.69 -15.63
CA LYS A 131 -9.86 -7.67 -16.34
C LYS A 131 -11.24 -7.49 -15.72
N ALA A 132 -11.93 -8.58 -15.37
CA ALA A 132 -13.23 -8.53 -14.71
C ALA A 132 -13.18 -7.84 -13.35
N LEU A 133 -12.16 -8.16 -12.53
CA LEU A 133 -11.96 -7.47 -11.25
C LEU A 133 -11.70 -5.97 -11.45
N SER A 134 -10.87 -5.61 -12.43
CA SER A 134 -10.62 -4.20 -12.77
C SER A 134 -11.91 -3.48 -13.17
N LEU A 135 -12.71 -4.05 -14.07
CA LEU A 135 -13.95 -3.45 -14.55
C LEU A 135 -15.04 -3.41 -13.47
N GLY A 136 -15.06 -4.38 -12.56
CA GLY A 136 -16.02 -4.43 -11.46
C GLY A 136 -15.63 -3.61 -10.23
N MET A 137 -14.48 -2.94 -10.24
CA MET A 137 -14.03 -2.10 -9.13
C MET A 137 -14.55 -0.67 -9.27
N LYS A 138 -15.29 -0.20 -8.26
CA LYS A 138 -15.81 1.17 -8.21
C LYS A 138 -14.74 2.16 -7.76
N ARG A 139 -13.82 2.48 -8.66
CA ARG A 139 -12.70 3.40 -8.36
C ARG A 139 -13.16 4.79 -7.93
N ALA A 140 -14.27 5.29 -8.47
CA ALA A 140 -14.83 6.58 -8.07
C ALA A 140 -15.18 6.59 -6.56
N ASP A 141 -15.86 5.55 -6.07
CA ASP A 141 -16.19 5.41 -4.65
C ASP A 141 -14.93 5.40 -3.77
N ILE A 142 -13.85 4.74 -4.22
CA ILE A 142 -12.55 4.73 -3.52
C ILE A 142 -11.90 6.12 -3.53
N ILE A 143 -11.85 6.77 -4.69
CA ILE A 143 -11.30 8.12 -4.86
C ILE A 143 -12.03 9.12 -3.95
N ASP A 144 -13.35 9.05 -3.90
CA ASP A 144 -14.16 9.98 -3.10
C ASP A 144 -14.03 9.70 -1.61
N ALA A 145 -14.16 8.44 -1.18
CA ALA A 145 -14.20 8.09 0.24
C ALA A 145 -12.81 8.06 0.91
N VAL A 146 -11.77 7.63 0.20
CA VAL A 146 -10.42 7.45 0.76
C VAL A 146 -9.52 8.64 0.45
N TYR A 147 -9.61 9.18 -0.77
CA TYR A 147 -8.72 10.25 -1.24
C TYR A 147 -9.39 11.62 -1.37
N LEU A 148 -10.64 11.75 -0.93
CA LEU A 148 -11.39 13.02 -0.93
C LEU A 148 -11.46 13.69 -2.31
N GLY A 149 -11.46 12.90 -3.39
CA GLY A 149 -11.46 13.40 -4.77
C GLY A 149 -10.09 13.82 -5.31
N PHE A 150 -9.00 13.69 -4.54
CA PHE A 150 -7.64 14.08 -4.94
C PHE A 150 -6.84 12.94 -5.61
N ALA A 151 -7.53 11.96 -6.16
CA ALA A 151 -6.93 10.85 -6.89
C ALA A 151 -7.60 10.67 -8.25
N GLU A 152 -6.89 10.06 -9.19
CA GLU A 152 -7.39 9.76 -10.52
C GLU A 152 -7.34 8.25 -10.79
N SER A 153 -8.24 7.76 -11.64
CA SER A 153 -8.17 6.38 -12.10
C SER A 153 -6.97 6.20 -13.04
N PRO A 154 -6.23 5.08 -12.95
CA PRO A 154 -5.07 4.83 -13.79
C PRO A 154 -5.48 4.69 -15.26
N THR A 155 -4.75 5.36 -16.16
CA THR A 155 -4.96 5.29 -17.61
C THR A 155 -4.44 3.99 -18.22
N THR A 156 -3.67 3.22 -17.46
CA THR A 156 -2.98 1.99 -17.88
C THR A 156 -3.83 0.73 -17.70
N LEU A 157 -4.94 0.80 -16.95
CA LEU A 157 -5.82 -0.34 -16.68
C LEU A 157 -7.09 -0.30 -17.57
N PRO A 158 -7.72 -1.46 -17.85
CA PRO A 158 -8.91 -1.52 -18.67
C PRO A 158 -10.09 -0.82 -17.99
N GLY A 159 -10.63 0.19 -18.70
CA GLY A 159 -12.01 0.67 -18.67
C GLY A 159 -12.49 1.34 -17.37
N ALA A 160 -13.45 2.24 -17.51
CA ALA A 160 -14.28 2.68 -16.39
C ALA A 160 -15.05 1.50 -15.79
N TYR A 161 -15.65 1.71 -14.62
CA TYR A 161 -16.51 0.72 -13.97
C TYR A 161 -17.60 0.20 -14.92
N ASP A 162 -17.53 -1.09 -15.26
CA ASP A 162 -18.47 -1.81 -16.12
C ASP A 162 -18.74 -3.22 -15.53
N PRO A 163 -19.70 -3.32 -14.59
CA PRO A 163 -20.04 -4.60 -13.99
C PRO A 163 -20.68 -5.57 -15.00
N THR A 164 -21.25 -5.07 -16.10
CA THR A 164 -21.86 -5.94 -17.12
C THR A 164 -20.79 -6.70 -17.87
N GLN A 165 -19.79 -5.99 -18.39
CA GLN A 165 -18.64 -6.59 -19.05
C GLN A 165 -17.81 -7.45 -18.09
N ALA A 166 -17.68 -7.02 -16.82
CA ALA A 166 -17.02 -7.84 -15.80
C ALA A 166 -17.69 -9.19 -15.61
N ASN A 167 -19.02 -9.23 -15.48
CA ASN A 167 -19.78 -10.48 -15.33
C ASN A 167 -19.64 -11.36 -16.59
N GLN A 168 -19.69 -10.79 -17.79
CA GLN A 168 -19.50 -11.53 -19.04
C GLN A 168 -18.13 -12.24 -19.08
N LEU A 169 -17.05 -11.54 -18.72
CA LEU A 169 -15.71 -12.13 -18.68
C LEU A 169 -15.59 -13.28 -17.66
N LEU A 170 -16.27 -13.17 -16.51
CA LEU A 170 -16.32 -14.23 -15.50
C LEU A 170 -17.11 -15.45 -15.99
N ASP A 171 -18.23 -15.22 -16.68
CA ASP A 171 -19.04 -16.29 -17.26
C ASP A 171 -18.28 -17.01 -18.40
N GLU A 172 -17.59 -16.26 -19.28
CA GLU A 172 -16.78 -16.80 -20.38
C GLU A 172 -15.59 -17.67 -19.93
N MET A 173 -15.11 -17.46 -18.70
CA MET A 173 -14.07 -18.30 -18.11
C MET A 173 -14.63 -19.47 -17.28
N GLY A 174 -15.94 -19.68 -17.29
CA GLY A 174 -16.60 -20.83 -16.66
C GLY A 174 -16.97 -20.64 -15.19
N MET A 175 -16.95 -19.40 -14.67
CA MET A 175 -17.41 -19.09 -13.32
C MET A 175 -18.91 -18.72 -13.28
N ASP A 176 -19.73 -19.26 -14.17
CA ASP A 176 -21.15 -18.93 -14.37
C ASP A 176 -22.10 -19.55 -13.33
N LYS A 177 -21.66 -20.61 -12.65
CA LYS A 177 -22.42 -21.29 -11.59
C LYS A 177 -22.27 -20.59 -10.25
N ARG A 178 -23.29 -20.74 -9.40
CA ARG A 178 -23.35 -20.16 -8.06
C ARG A 178 -23.72 -21.20 -6.99
N ASP A 179 -23.25 -20.99 -5.78
CA ASP A 179 -23.70 -21.72 -4.59
C ASP A 179 -25.09 -21.25 -4.12
N LYS A 180 -25.59 -21.86 -3.04
CA LYS A 180 -26.89 -21.51 -2.43
C LYS A 180 -26.98 -20.08 -1.89
N ASP A 181 -25.84 -19.46 -1.61
CA ASP A 181 -25.74 -18.11 -1.04
C ASP A 181 -25.48 -17.08 -2.16
N GLY A 182 -25.47 -17.52 -3.43
CA GLY A 182 -25.33 -16.67 -4.62
C GLY A 182 -23.89 -16.40 -5.05
N TRP A 183 -22.89 -17.06 -4.47
CA TRP A 183 -21.48 -16.85 -4.80
C TRP A 183 -21.01 -17.73 -5.95
N ARG A 184 -20.18 -17.17 -6.84
CA ARG A 184 -19.59 -17.88 -7.98
C ARG A 184 -18.76 -19.08 -7.52
N LEU A 185 -18.89 -20.19 -8.25
CA LEU A 185 -18.08 -21.39 -8.04
C LEU A 185 -16.78 -21.29 -8.84
N GLY A 186 -15.71 -21.85 -8.27
CA GLY A 186 -14.44 -22.06 -8.96
C GLY A 186 -14.49 -23.28 -9.88
N PRO A 187 -13.40 -23.56 -10.60
CA PRO A 187 -13.32 -24.71 -11.52
C PRO A 187 -13.43 -26.06 -10.81
N ASP A 188 -13.18 -26.10 -9.50
CA ASP A 188 -13.36 -27.28 -8.64
C ASP A 188 -14.82 -27.49 -8.17
N GLY A 189 -15.73 -26.59 -8.53
CA GLY A 189 -17.13 -26.63 -8.12
C GLY A 189 -17.41 -26.13 -6.70
N ASN A 190 -16.39 -25.67 -5.97
CA ASN A 190 -16.56 -25.04 -4.66
C ASN A 190 -16.71 -23.52 -4.80
N THR A 191 -17.24 -22.85 -3.79
CA THR A 191 -17.31 -21.38 -3.77
C THR A 191 -15.91 -20.79 -3.91
N PHE A 192 -15.70 -19.95 -4.91
CA PHE A 192 -14.43 -19.26 -5.07
C PHE A 192 -14.35 -18.08 -4.09
N VAL A 193 -13.27 -18.03 -3.30
CA VAL A 193 -13.06 -17.01 -2.27
C VAL A 193 -11.80 -16.21 -2.55
N ILE A 194 -11.90 -14.89 -2.48
CA ILE A 194 -10.74 -13.98 -2.41
C ILE A 194 -10.57 -13.55 -0.94
N PRO A 195 -9.60 -14.12 -0.20
CA PRO A 195 -9.27 -13.66 1.13
C PRO A 195 -8.19 -12.58 1.06
N PHE A 196 -8.54 -11.37 1.49
CA PHE A 196 -7.61 -10.30 1.78
C PHE A 196 -7.07 -10.47 3.20
N ASP A 197 -5.77 -10.73 3.31
CA ASP A 197 -5.03 -10.81 4.57
C ASP A 197 -4.23 -9.51 4.71
N GLN A 198 -4.83 -8.52 5.37
CA GLN A 198 -4.48 -7.11 5.19
C GLN A 198 -3.93 -6.47 6.46
N ALA A 199 -2.78 -5.83 6.39
CA ALA A 199 -2.27 -5.00 7.48
C ALA A 199 -2.86 -3.59 7.44
N ALA A 200 -2.88 -2.91 8.59
CA ALA A 200 -3.19 -1.49 8.71
C ALA A 200 -1.89 -0.67 8.76
N ALA A 201 -0.96 -0.92 7.82
CA ALA A 201 0.35 -0.26 7.83
C ALA A 201 0.27 1.18 7.35
N MET A 202 -0.58 1.45 6.35
CA MET A 202 -0.90 2.80 5.89
C MET A 202 -2.35 3.12 6.20
N ALA A 203 -2.67 4.41 6.33
CA ALA A 203 -3.98 4.90 6.73
C ALA A 203 -5.10 4.57 5.73
N ASP A 204 -4.77 4.39 4.45
CA ASP A 204 -5.70 4.16 3.34
C ASP A 204 -5.92 2.68 3.00
N TRP A 205 -5.01 1.79 3.41
CA TRP A 205 -5.06 0.36 3.05
C TRP A 205 -6.34 -0.34 3.51
N ILE A 206 -6.75 -0.17 4.77
CA ILE A 206 -7.96 -0.83 5.30
C ILE A 206 -9.23 -0.25 4.64
N PRO A 207 -9.47 1.09 4.63
CA PRO A 207 -10.64 1.66 3.95
C PRO A 207 -10.72 1.30 2.46
N ALA A 208 -9.59 1.32 1.74
CA ALA A 208 -9.56 0.92 0.34
C ALA A 208 -9.93 -0.57 0.17
N THR A 209 -9.41 -1.44 1.03
CA THR A 209 -9.72 -2.89 0.99
C THR A 209 -11.20 -3.16 1.24
N GLU A 210 -11.84 -2.43 2.16
CA GLU A 210 -13.28 -2.58 2.42
C GLU A 210 -14.13 -2.30 1.17
N LEU A 211 -13.82 -1.22 0.44
CA LEU A 211 -14.51 -0.86 -0.81
C LEU A 211 -14.20 -1.85 -1.95
N VAL A 212 -12.98 -2.40 -2.00
CA VAL A 212 -12.62 -3.49 -2.93
C VAL A 212 -13.43 -4.75 -2.63
N VAL A 213 -13.57 -5.11 -1.35
CA VAL A 213 -14.38 -6.26 -0.91
C VAL A 213 -15.83 -6.11 -1.35
N GLU A 214 -16.42 -4.92 -1.16
CA GLU A 214 -17.78 -4.63 -1.61
C GLU A 214 -17.93 -4.72 -3.13
N SER A 215 -16.97 -4.16 -3.87
CA SER A 215 -16.93 -4.22 -5.34
C SER A 215 -16.92 -5.67 -5.84
N PHE A 216 -16.07 -6.53 -5.27
CA PHE A 216 -15.95 -7.93 -5.70
C PHE A 216 -17.15 -8.78 -5.27
N LYS A 217 -17.74 -8.49 -4.10
CA LYS A 217 -19.03 -9.09 -3.69
C LYS A 217 -20.14 -8.76 -4.68
N ALA A 218 -20.19 -7.53 -5.21
CA ALA A 218 -21.17 -7.14 -6.21
C ALA A 218 -21.04 -7.91 -7.54
N LEU A 219 -19.85 -8.44 -7.86
CA LEU A 219 -19.63 -9.36 -8.99
C LEU A 219 -20.06 -10.81 -8.67
N GLY A 220 -20.51 -11.07 -7.44
CA GLY A 220 -20.83 -12.41 -6.96
C GLY A 220 -19.61 -13.23 -6.55
N ILE A 221 -18.46 -12.61 -6.33
CA ILE A 221 -17.27 -13.31 -5.82
C ILE A 221 -17.24 -13.18 -4.30
N LYS A 222 -17.19 -14.31 -3.59
CA LYS A 222 -17.09 -14.28 -2.14
C LYS A 222 -15.75 -13.68 -1.75
N THR A 223 -15.78 -12.56 -1.05
CA THR A 223 -14.57 -11.80 -0.72
C THR A 223 -14.58 -11.46 0.75
N THR A 224 -13.46 -11.68 1.44
CA THR A 224 -13.31 -11.47 2.88
C THR A 224 -12.07 -10.63 3.15
N MET A 225 -12.07 -9.86 4.24
CA MET A 225 -10.87 -9.19 4.75
C MET A 225 -10.60 -9.66 6.17
N LYS A 226 -9.35 -10.00 6.46
CA LYS A 226 -8.83 -10.33 7.77
C LYS A 226 -7.70 -9.36 8.10
N PRO A 227 -7.86 -8.51 9.12
CA PRO A 227 -6.78 -7.66 9.60
C PRO A 227 -5.63 -8.50 10.20
N LEU A 228 -4.39 -8.16 9.85
CA LEU A 228 -3.16 -8.76 10.40
C LEU A 228 -2.19 -7.67 10.87
N SER A 229 -1.16 -8.05 11.64
CA SER A 229 -0.01 -7.17 11.83
C SER A 229 0.82 -7.11 10.55
N TYR A 230 1.51 -5.98 10.31
CA TYR A 230 2.40 -5.85 9.15
C TYR A 230 3.50 -6.92 9.15
N GLY A 231 4.09 -7.22 10.32
CA GLY A 231 5.10 -8.27 10.46
C GLY A 231 4.59 -9.64 10.01
N LEU A 232 3.40 -10.05 10.45
CA LEU A 232 2.79 -11.32 10.04
C LEU A 232 2.44 -11.34 8.56
N MET A 233 1.90 -10.24 8.02
CA MET A 233 1.62 -10.11 6.59
C MET A 233 2.93 -10.27 5.77
N SER A 234 4.03 -9.66 6.22
CA SER A 234 5.35 -9.79 5.59
C SER A 234 5.86 -11.23 5.65
N GLU A 235 5.79 -11.90 6.80
CA GLU A 235 6.16 -13.31 6.95
C GLU A 235 5.38 -14.22 6.01
N MET A 236 4.05 -14.05 5.93
CA MET A 236 3.20 -14.81 5.01
C MET A 236 3.51 -14.51 3.54
N ARG A 237 3.89 -13.27 3.21
CA ARG A 237 4.32 -12.90 1.85
C ARG A 237 5.60 -13.64 1.47
N GLU A 238 6.62 -13.62 2.31
CA GLU A 238 7.89 -14.33 2.07
C GLU A 238 7.70 -15.86 2.00
N ALA A 239 6.74 -16.39 2.75
CA ALA A 239 6.36 -17.80 2.70
C ALA A 239 5.47 -18.17 1.48
N ASN A 240 5.09 -17.20 0.63
CA ASN A 240 4.16 -17.38 -0.50
C ASN A 240 2.77 -17.92 -0.09
N GLU A 241 2.30 -17.51 1.10
CA GLU A 241 1.02 -17.94 1.70
C GLU A 241 -0.12 -16.93 1.51
N LEU A 242 0.19 -15.66 1.22
CA LEU A 242 -0.85 -14.66 0.93
C LEU A 242 -1.52 -14.93 -0.42
N LYS A 243 -2.86 -14.82 -0.48
CA LYS A 243 -3.61 -14.90 -1.74
C LYS A 243 -3.87 -13.53 -2.35
N ALA A 244 -4.38 -12.58 -1.56
CA ALA A 244 -4.67 -11.23 -2.02
C ALA A 244 -4.34 -10.18 -0.94
N THR A 245 -3.85 -9.02 -1.38
CA THR A 245 -3.59 -7.85 -0.54
C THR A 245 -3.93 -6.57 -1.30
N VAL A 246 -4.13 -5.47 -0.58
CA VAL A 246 -4.17 -4.11 -1.14
C VAL A 246 -3.02 -3.33 -0.52
N VAL A 247 -2.08 -2.90 -1.34
CA VAL A 247 -0.88 -2.16 -0.90
C VAL A 247 -0.51 -1.12 -1.95
N ASP A 248 0.28 -0.12 -1.59
CA ASP A 248 0.96 0.75 -2.55
C ASP A 248 1.98 -0.04 -3.39
N THR A 249 2.33 0.47 -4.58
CA THR A 249 3.22 -0.20 -5.54
C THR A 249 4.32 0.68 -6.10
#